data_AF-A0A9W5YLV2-F1
#
_entry.id   AF-A0A9W5YLV2-F1
#
_cell.length_a   1.000
_cell.length_b   1.000
_cell.length_c   1.000
_cell.angle_alpha   90.00
_cell.angle_beta   90.00
_cell.angle_gamma   90.00
#
_symmetry.space_group_name_H-M   'P 1'
#
loop_
_entity.id
_entity.type
_entity.pdbx_description
1 polymer ?
#
loop_
_entity_poly.entity_id
_entity_poly.type
_entity_poly.pdbx_seq_one_letter_code
_entity_poly.pdbx_strand_id
1 'polypeptide(L)'
;MSTSAIKTSYRALLRELPRRTLSTPTPLQHRLRDLYSQQQQEQAQAQAQSDAEAIRQHRVDEAHQFAMYAKAQRVYAELVERYNPGTTLDEEERIRLTARRVGFDLPVEAGKRDE
;
A
#
# COMPACT_ATOMS: atom_id res chain seq x y z
N MET A 1 -4.87 -25.05 -12.47
CA MET A 1 -5.47 -24.28 -11.34
C MET A 1 -6.88 -23.74 -11.61
N SER A 2 -7.67 -23.41 -10.58
CA SER A 2 -8.99 -22.77 -10.73
C SER A 2 -8.87 -21.27 -11.04
N THR A 3 -9.52 -20.81 -12.10
CA THR A 3 -9.62 -19.38 -12.47
C THR A 3 -10.17 -18.49 -11.34
N SER A 4 -10.81 -19.10 -10.34
CA SER A 4 -11.27 -18.44 -9.12
C SER A 4 -10.12 -17.88 -8.26
N ALA A 5 -9.02 -18.62 -8.14
CA ALA A 5 -7.88 -18.20 -7.32
C ALA A 5 -7.23 -16.92 -7.87
N ILE A 6 -7.03 -16.87 -9.19
CA ILE A 6 -6.47 -15.73 -9.93
C ILE A 6 -7.39 -14.50 -9.81
N LYS A 7 -8.70 -14.69 -9.94
CA LYS A 7 -9.67 -13.59 -9.74
C LYS A 7 -9.65 -13.07 -8.31
N THR A 8 -9.43 -13.95 -7.33
CA THR A 8 -9.39 -13.60 -5.91
C THR A 8 -8.14 -12.78 -5.59
N SER A 9 -6.96 -13.20 -6.07
CA SER A 9 -5.71 -12.43 -5.89
C SER A 9 -5.79 -11.06 -6.58
N TYR A 10 -6.29 -11.00 -7.81
CA TYR A 10 -6.53 -9.74 -8.53
C TYR A 10 -7.43 -8.78 -7.73
N ARG A 11 -8.56 -9.28 -7.21
CA ARG A 11 -9.48 -8.45 -6.40
C ARG A 11 -8.87 -8.02 -5.06
N ALA A 12 -8.02 -8.85 -4.46
CA ALA A 12 -7.29 -8.49 -3.24
C ALA A 12 -6.35 -7.31 -3.52
N LEU A 13 -5.55 -7.37 -4.59
CA LEU A 13 -4.67 -6.27 -5.01
C LEU A 13 -5.43 -4.97 -5.28
N LEU A 14 -6.54 -5.06 -6.02
CA LEU A 14 -7.34 -3.87 -6.35
C LEU A 14 -7.95 -3.18 -5.13
N ARG A 15 -8.15 -3.88 -4.02
CA ARG A 15 -8.71 -3.31 -2.79
C ARG A 15 -7.69 -2.50 -1.99
N GLU A 16 -6.42 -2.86 -2.09
CA GLU A 16 -5.32 -2.15 -1.41
C GLU A 16 -4.86 -0.92 -2.19
N LEU A 17 -5.24 -0.78 -3.47
CA LEU A 17 -5.00 0.45 -4.21
C LEU A 17 -5.82 1.61 -3.63
N PRO A 18 -5.26 2.84 -3.60
CA PRO A 18 -5.98 4.01 -3.14
C PRO A 18 -7.32 4.17 -3.87
N ARG A 19 -8.43 4.19 -3.11
CA ARG A 19 -9.76 4.46 -3.67
C ARG A 19 -9.80 5.93 -4.10
N ARG A 20 -9.84 6.16 -5.40
CA ARG A 20 -10.02 7.50 -5.96
C ARG A 20 -11.44 7.61 -6.52
N THR A 21 -12.09 8.75 -6.31
CA THR A 21 -13.41 9.07 -6.88
C THR A 21 -13.26 9.52 -8.34
N LEU A 22 -12.47 8.80 -9.13
CA LEU A 22 -12.30 9.09 -10.55
C LEU A 22 -13.39 8.34 -11.33
N SER A 23 -13.96 9.01 -12.33
CA SER A 23 -14.89 8.36 -13.27
C SER A 23 -14.17 7.34 -14.15
N THR A 24 -12.88 7.51 -14.38
CA THR A 24 -12.04 6.63 -15.19
C THR A 24 -11.04 5.85 -14.33
N PRO A 25 -10.83 4.54 -14.62
CA PRO A 25 -9.83 3.74 -13.94
C PRO A 25 -8.40 4.25 -14.21
N THR A 26 -7.51 4.04 -13.25
CA THR A 26 -6.13 4.54 -13.35
C THR A 26 -5.32 3.74 -14.37
N PRO A 27 -4.27 4.32 -14.98
CA PRO A 27 -3.39 3.59 -15.89
C PRO A 27 -2.75 2.35 -15.23
N LEU A 28 -2.52 2.40 -13.91
CA LEU A 28 -2.04 1.26 -13.13
C LEU A 28 -3.09 0.14 -13.07
N GLN A 29 -4.36 0.46 -12.85
CA GLN A 29 -5.44 -0.53 -12.87
C GLN A 29 -5.59 -1.19 -14.24
N HIS A 30 -5.42 -0.43 -15.33
CA HIS A 30 -5.37 -0.97 -16.68
C HIS A 30 -4.21 -1.96 -16.85
N ARG A 31 -2.98 -1.55 -16.49
CA ARG A 31 -1.81 -2.45 -16.56
C ARG A 31 -2.00 -3.74 -15.76
N LEU A 32 -2.54 -3.66 -14.55
CA LEU A 32 -2.84 -4.85 -13.75
C LEU A 32 -3.88 -5.74 -14.43
N ARG A 33 -4.92 -5.15 -15.02
CA ARG A 33 -5.92 -5.91 -15.78
C ARG A 33 -5.28 -6.62 -16.97
N ASP A 34 -4.39 -5.95 -17.70
CA ASP A 34 -3.73 -6.49 -18.89
C ASP A 34 -2.78 -7.65 -18.51
N LEU A 35 -2.01 -7.53 -17.42
CA LEU A 35 -1.13 -8.60 -16.95
C LEU A 35 -1.92 -9.88 -16.60
N TYR A 36 -3.06 -9.73 -15.93
CA TYR A 36 -3.90 -10.87 -15.53
C TYR A 36 -4.69 -11.44 -16.71
N SER A 37 -5.14 -10.60 -17.66
CA SER A 37 -5.85 -11.06 -18.85
C SER A 37 -4.93 -11.81 -19.83
N GLN A 38 -3.69 -11.32 -20.00
CA GLN A 38 -2.66 -11.98 -20.80
C GLN A 38 -2.32 -13.37 -20.21
N GLN A 39 -2.13 -13.47 -18.90
CA GLN A 39 -1.92 -14.77 -18.23
C GLN A 39 -3.07 -15.76 -18.47
N GLN A 40 -4.30 -15.25 -18.58
CA GLN A 40 -5.49 -16.07 -18.82
C GLN A 40 -5.57 -16.58 -20.27
N GLN A 41 -5.12 -15.77 -21.23
CA GLN A 41 -5.01 -16.17 -22.64
C GLN A 41 -3.88 -17.19 -22.83
N GLU A 42 -2.74 -17.00 -22.17
CA GLU A 42 -1.64 -17.96 -22.16
C GLU A 42 -2.06 -19.32 -21.57
N GLN A 43 -2.95 -19.34 -20.57
CA GLN A 43 -3.52 -20.60 -20.05
C GLN A 43 -4.37 -21.36 -21.08
N ALA A 44 -5.11 -20.65 -21.93
CA ALA A 44 -5.93 -21.29 -22.96
C ALA A 44 -5.08 -21.91 -24.09
N GLN A 45 -3.90 -21.35 -24.35
CA GLN A 45 -2.99 -21.80 -25.42
C GLN A 45 -1.94 -22.81 -24.93
N ALA A 46 -1.47 -22.69 -23.69
CA ALA A 46 -0.42 -23.55 -23.11
C ALA A 46 -1.00 -24.74 -22.34
N GLN A 47 -1.67 -25.66 -23.03
CA GLN A 47 -2.19 -26.90 -22.43
C GLN A 47 -1.13 -28.00 -22.22
N ALA A 48 0.16 -27.75 -22.52
CA ALA A 48 1.15 -28.83 -22.70
C ALA A 48 2.49 -28.71 -21.93
N GLN A 49 2.72 -27.68 -21.11
CA GLN A 49 4.03 -27.50 -20.43
C GLN A 49 3.88 -27.28 -18.92
N SER A 50 4.35 -28.23 -18.12
CA SER A 50 4.32 -28.22 -16.65
C SER A 50 5.09 -27.05 -16.04
N ASP A 51 6.23 -26.70 -16.62
CA ASP A 51 7.13 -25.66 -16.09
C ASP A 51 6.49 -24.27 -16.19
N ALA A 52 5.74 -24.02 -17.26
CA ALA A 52 4.99 -22.78 -17.43
C ALA A 52 3.84 -22.65 -16.41
N GLU A 53 3.23 -23.76 -15.98
CA GLU A 53 2.21 -23.73 -14.93
C GLU A 53 2.82 -23.40 -13.56
N ALA A 54 3.98 -23.96 -13.23
CA ALA A 54 4.69 -23.67 -11.98
C ALA A 54 5.09 -22.19 -11.88
N ILE A 55 5.65 -21.61 -12.94
CA ILE A 55 6.02 -20.18 -12.98
C ILE A 55 4.79 -19.28 -12.80
N ARG A 56 3.67 -19.63 -13.47
CA ARG A 56 2.41 -18.89 -13.31
C ARG A 56 1.92 -18.94 -11.87
N GLN A 57 1.99 -20.11 -11.25
CA GLN A 57 1.52 -20.27 -9.89
C GLN A 57 2.37 -19.44 -8.91
N HIS A 58 3.69 -19.47 -9.08
CA HIS A 58 4.60 -18.63 -8.32
C HIS A 58 4.21 -17.14 -8.37
N ARG A 59 3.88 -16.61 -9.56
CA ARG A 59 3.45 -15.21 -9.73
C ARG A 59 2.13 -14.89 -9.02
N VAL A 60 1.19 -15.82 -9.01
CA VAL A 60 -0.09 -15.64 -8.31
C VAL A 60 0.13 -15.64 -6.80
N ASP A 61 1.02 -16.49 -6.30
CA ASP A 61 1.38 -16.56 -4.90
C ASP A 61 2.13 -15.30 -4.44
N GLU A 62 3.08 -14.79 -5.24
CA GLU A 62 3.74 -13.50 -5.02
C GLU A 62 2.73 -12.34 -4.94
N ALA A 63 1.79 -12.29 -5.89
CA ALA A 63 0.75 -11.27 -5.89
C ALA A 63 -0.13 -11.33 -4.64
N HIS A 64 -0.44 -12.54 -4.17
CA HIS A 64 -1.19 -12.74 -2.93
C HIS A 64 -0.39 -12.29 -1.71
N GLN A 65 0.90 -12.64 -1.62
CA GLN A 65 1.79 -12.19 -0.55
C GLN A 65 1.87 -10.66 -0.50
N PHE A 66 2.00 -10.01 -1.66
CA PHE A 66 2.01 -8.55 -1.73
C PHE A 66 0.68 -7.94 -1.26
N ALA A 67 -0.46 -8.49 -1.65
CA ALA A 67 -1.76 -8.01 -1.18
C ALA A 67 -1.89 -8.12 0.34
N MET A 68 -1.39 -9.21 0.95
CA MET A 68 -1.35 -9.36 2.40
C MET A 68 -0.44 -8.35 3.08
N TYR A 69 0.73 -8.10 2.51
CA TYR A 69 1.67 -7.09 3.00
C TYR A 69 1.05 -5.68 2.97
N ALA A 70 0.43 -5.29 1.86
CA ALA A 70 -0.22 -3.99 1.73
C ALA A 70 -1.34 -3.80 2.75
N LYS A 71 -2.17 -4.83 2.96
CA LYS A 71 -3.19 -4.84 4.01
C LYS A 71 -2.59 -4.66 5.40
N ALA A 72 -1.51 -5.40 5.70
CA ALA A 72 -0.82 -5.31 6.97
C ALA A 72 -0.23 -3.91 7.20
N GLN A 73 0.33 -3.28 6.16
CA GLN A 73 0.88 -1.94 6.24
C GLN A 73 -0.19 -0.89 6.55
N ARG A 74 -1.38 -1.01 5.96
CA ARG A 74 -2.52 -0.14 6.28
C ARG A 74 -2.94 -0.26 7.75
N VAL A 75 -3.06 -1.49 8.24
CA VAL A 75 -3.42 -1.76 9.64
C VAL A 75 -2.34 -1.27 10.60
N TYR A 76 -1.07 -1.47 10.25
CA TYR A 76 0.06 -0.94 11.01
C TYR A 76 0.01 0.58 11.12
N ALA A 77 -0.20 1.29 10.01
CA ALA A 77 -0.32 2.76 10.03
C ALA A 77 -1.47 3.22 10.95
N GLU A 78 -2.64 2.57 10.87
CA GLU A 78 -3.79 2.87 11.73
C GLU A 78 -3.49 2.62 13.22
N LEU A 79 -2.77 1.54 13.54
CA LEU A 79 -2.36 1.21 14.90
C LEU A 79 -1.36 2.22 15.46
N VAL A 80 -0.38 2.62 14.65
CA VAL A 80 0.64 3.61 15.04
C VAL A 80 -0.02 4.95 15.33
N GLU A 81 -0.94 5.42 14.47
CA GLU A 81 -1.66 6.66 14.68
C GLU A 81 -2.49 6.63 15.99
N ARG A 82 -3.13 5.50 16.29
CA ARG A 82 -3.99 5.36 17.48
C ARG A 82 -3.21 5.30 18.79
N TYR A 83 -2.14 4.51 18.83
CA TYR A 83 -1.41 4.25 20.07
C TYR A 83 -0.17 5.13 20.23
N ASN A 84 0.29 5.77 19.16
CA ASN A 84 1.45 6.66 19.20
C ASN A 84 1.24 7.93 18.33
N PRO A 85 0.28 8.79 18.71
CA PRO A 85 -0.10 9.98 17.93
C PRO A 85 0.96 11.08 17.92
N GLY A 86 2.05 10.93 18.69
CA GLY A 86 3.12 11.92 18.80
C GLY A 86 4.40 11.56 18.04
N THR A 87 4.44 10.43 17.32
CA THR A 87 5.66 10.00 16.60
C THR A 87 6.09 10.93 15.48
N THR A 88 5.13 11.59 14.84
CA THR A 88 5.40 12.49 13.71
C THR A 88 5.78 13.89 14.16
N LEU A 89 5.69 14.18 15.47
CA LEU A 89 5.92 15.50 16.03
C LEU A 89 7.39 15.60 16.44
N ASP A 90 8.09 16.63 15.94
CA ASP A 90 9.48 16.86 16.31
C ASP A 90 9.58 17.26 17.80
N GLU A 91 10.75 17.03 18.41
CA GLU A 91 10.95 17.30 19.84
C GLU A 91 10.75 18.80 20.15
N GLU A 92 11.18 19.69 19.27
CA GLU A 92 10.98 21.14 19.42
C GLU A 92 9.49 21.52 19.43
N GLU A 93 8.70 20.92 18.52
CA GLU A 93 7.26 21.15 18.44
C GLU A 93 6.53 20.58 19.67
N ARG A 94 6.97 19.43 20.18
CA ARG A 94 6.48 18.84 21.43
C ARG A 94 6.71 19.77 22.62
N ILE A 95 7.92 20.30 22.77
CA ILE A 95 8.26 21.25 23.83
C ILE A 95 7.40 22.51 23.71
N ARG A 96 7.24 23.05 22.49
CA ARG A 96 6.42 24.24 22.23
C ARG A 96 4.93 24.04 22.57
N LEU A 97 4.33 22.92 22.18
CA LEU A 97 2.93 22.62 22.50
C LEU A 97 2.72 22.40 24.00
N THR A 98 3.69 21.76 24.68
CA THR A 98 3.65 21.56 26.13
C THR A 98 3.78 22.89 26.88
N ALA A 99 4.67 23.78 26.43
CA ALA A 99 4.82 25.13 26.97
C ALA A 99 3.53 25.96 26.80
N ARG A 100 2.90 25.91 25.63
CA ARG A 100 1.62 26.60 25.38
C ARG A 100 0.49 26.11 26.28
N ARG A 101 0.51 24.83 26.67
CA ARG A 101 -0.48 24.25 27.60
C ARG A 101 -0.46 24.94 28.97
N VAL A 102 0.69 25.52 29.37
CA VAL A 102 0.83 26.29 30.62
C VAL A 102 0.82 27.80 30.40
N GLY A 103 0.46 28.27 29.20
CA GLY A 103 0.45 29.70 28.85
C GLY A 103 1.85 30.30 28.66
N PHE A 104 2.86 29.46 28.41
CA PHE A 104 4.24 29.89 28.16
C PHE A 104 4.58 29.76 26.67
N ASP A 105 5.08 30.81 26.04
CA ASP A 105 5.59 30.76 24.67
C ASP A 105 7.12 30.61 24.68
N LEU A 106 7.61 29.57 23.99
CA LEU A 106 9.05 29.30 23.90
C LEU A 106 9.77 30.42 23.12
N PRO A 107 10.90 30.94 23.63
CA PRO A 107 11.69 31.93 22.89
C PRO A 107 12.31 31.31 21.63
N VAL A 108 12.42 32.11 20.57
CA VAL A 108 13.10 31.69 19.33
C VAL A 108 14.59 31.58 19.60
N GLU A 109 15.15 30.38 19.41
CA GLU A 109 16.58 30.12 19.59
C GLU A 109 17.43 31.06 18.72
N ALA A 110 18.51 31.58 19.31
CA ALA A 110 19.29 32.68 18.76
C ALA A 110 20.07 32.35 17.46
N GLY A 111 19.92 31.15 16.90
CA GLY A 111 20.55 30.71 15.63
C GLY A 111 19.57 30.38 14.50
N LYS A 112 18.24 30.53 14.68
CA LYS A 112 17.22 30.26 13.65
C LYS A 112 16.56 31.53 13.08
N ARG A 113 16.96 32.72 13.54
CA ARG A 113 16.62 33.99 12.90
C ARG A 113 17.78 34.30 11.98
N ASP A 114 17.56 34.18 10.68
CA ASP A 114 18.45 34.56 9.55
C ASP A 114 18.72 33.38 8.58
N GLU A 115 17.65 32.76 8.07
CA GLU A 115 17.56 32.16 6.72
C GLU A 115 16.21 32.50 6.09
#